data_AF-A0A838W349-F1
#
_entry.id   AF-A0A838W349-F1
#
_cell.length_a   1.000
_cell.length_b   1.000
_cell.length_c   1.000
_cell.angle_alpha   90.00
_cell.angle_beta   90.00
_cell.angle_gamma   90.00
#
_symmetry.space_group_name_H-M   'P 1'
#
loop_
_entity.id
_entity.type
_entity.pdbx_description
1 polymer ?
#
loop_
_entity_poly.entity_id
_entity_poly.type
_entity_poly.pdbx_seq_one_letter_code
_entity_poly.pdbx_strand_id
1 'polypeptide(L)'
;MRFLSALARGRSLAQVRTLGFSPKSFEGTATTAETLALSGADGSLSAIGRRALLGGDEEKPSIFLEVVSGYSPYSLLLEAVLGGVGSAATPLDWVETWWATHGFGSSESNRAEAAPVFARMAEAAGLGTYVQGRKGYVSRIEWADDAGERVLGGGGKAREAPSIPDAPLSPDHAAEILPSDDSPEGLPEPVRIGSGPEAQVPPGLNTLRWELAPGREVVVQTPSSLSSAEKRRLLSLFELLLRE
;
A
#
# COMPACT_ATOMS: atom_id res chain seq x y z
N MET A 1 9.64 6.47 8.49
CA MET A 1 11.09 6.73 8.31
C MET A 1 12.02 5.59 8.73
N ARG A 2 11.70 4.76 9.73
CA ARG A 2 12.58 3.68 10.22
C ARG A 2 12.98 2.66 9.14
N PHE A 3 12.07 2.29 8.24
CA PHE A 3 12.31 1.38 7.11
C PHE A 3 13.37 1.94 6.13
N LEU A 4 13.13 3.11 5.54
CA LEU A 4 14.08 3.76 4.61
C LEU A 4 15.44 4.04 5.26
N SER A 5 15.45 4.42 6.54
CA SER A 5 16.69 4.61 7.31
C SER A 5 17.48 3.31 7.49
N ALA A 6 16.81 2.16 7.55
CA ALA A 6 17.46 0.87 7.65
C ALA A 6 18.08 0.47 6.30
N LEU A 7 17.34 0.66 5.19
CA LEU A 7 17.84 0.44 3.84
C LEU A 7 19.06 1.30 3.51
N ALA A 8 19.04 2.59 3.89
CA ALA A 8 20.19 3.48 3.68
C ALA A 8 21.45 3.08 4.45
N ARG A 9 21.31 2.32 5.53
CA ARG A 9 22.43 1.75 6.27
C ARG A 9 22.94 0.44 5.65
N GLY A 10 22.50 0.13 4.43
CA GLY A 10 22.88 -1.08 3.69
C GLY A 10 22.21 -2.35 4.19
N ARG A 11 21.12 -2.25 4.96
CA ARG A 11 20.40 -3.44 5.44
C ARG A 11 19.53 -4.01 4.33
N SER A 12 19.56 -5.34 4.17
CA SER A 12 18.64 -6.05 3.26
C SER A 12 17.21 -6.07 3.81
N LEU A 13 16.22 -6.32 2.95
CA LEU A 13 14.81 -6.47 3.37
C LEU A 13 14.64 -7.50 4.49
N ALA A 14 15.34 -8.64 4.42
CA ALA A 14 15.33 -9.66 5.47
C ALA A 14 15.86 -9.11 6.81
N GLN A 15 16.91 -8.29 6.79
CA GLN A 15 17.45 -7.64 7.99
C GLN A 15 16.56 -6.50 8.50
N VAL A 16 15.79 -5.84 7.64
CA VAL A 16 14.83 -4.81 8.07
C VAL A 16 13.61 -5.46 8.73
N ARG A 17 13.15 -6.61 8.22
CA ARG A 17 12.04 -7.38 8.80
C ARG A 17 12.27 -7.75 10.27
N THR A 18 13.52 -8.03 10.66
CA THR A 18 13.86 -8.41 12.04
C THR A 18 13.91 -7.23 13.02
N LEU A 19 13.69 -5.98 12.56
CA LEU A 19 13.77 -4.78 13.41
C LEU A 19 12.53 -4.51 14.25
N GLY A 20 11.74 -5.55 14.53
CA GLY A 20 10.52 -5.45 15.34
C GLY A 20 9.31 -4.92 14.57
N PHE A 21 9.31 -5.02 13.24
CA PHE A 21 8.08 -4.87 12.47
C PHE A 21 7.26 -6.16 12.59
N SER A 22 5.93 -6.04 12.70
CA SER A 22 5.08 -7.18 12.40
C SER A 22 5.26 -7.58 10.92
N PRO A 23 5.07 -8.85 10.53
CA PRO A 23 5.18 -9.25 9.12
C PRO A 23 4.29 -8.40 8.19
N LYS A 24 3.04 -8.15 8.60
CA LYS A 24 2.07 -7.37 7.82
C LYS A 24 2.47 -5.90 7.70
N SER A 25 2.94 -5.27 8.79
CA SER A 25 3.39 -3.88 8.77
C SER A 25 4.66 -3.70 7.93
N PHE A 26 5.56 -4.69 7.96
CA PHE A 26 6.75 -4.71 7.13
C PHE A 26 6.38 -4.78 5.64
N GLU A 27 5.58 -5.76 5.25
CA GLU A 27 5.12 -5.93 3.86
C GLU A 27 4.40 -4.69 3.36
N GLY A 28 3.44 -4.16 4.12
CA GLY A 28 2.73 -2.94 3.74
C GLY A 28 3.65 -1.73 3.59
N THR A 29 4.66 -1.59 4.45
CA THR A 29 5.64 -0.50 4.34
C THR A 29 6.54 -0.67 3.11
N ALA A 30 6.99 -1.90 2.84
CA ALA A 30 7.84 -2.21 1.68
C ALA A 30 7.08 -1.99 0.37
N THR A 31 5.86 -2.52 0.25
CA THR A 31 4.98 -2.30 -0.91
C THR A 31 4.69 -0.81 -1.10
N THR A 32 4.43 -0.07 -0.03
CA THR A 32 4.21 1.39 -0.14
C THR A 32 5.46 2.12 -0.62
N ALA A 33 6.64 1.78 -0.09
CA ALA A 33 7.89 2.41 -0.50
C ALA A 33 8.23 2.10 -1.96
N GLU A 34 7.93 0.90 -2.43
CA GLU A 34 8.06 0.52 -3.84
C GLU A 34 7.04 1.25 -4.73
N THR A 35 5.77 1.25 -4.34
CA THR A 35 4.67 1.90 -5.09
C THR A 35 4.92 3.40 -5.28
N LEU A 36 5.48 4.05 -4.26
CA LEU A 36 5.85 5.47 -4.30
C LEU A 36 7.25 5.72 -4.89
N ALA A 37 7.85 4.71 -5.51
CA ALA A 37 9.18 4.74 -6.13
C ALA A 37 10.31 5.19 -5.19
N LEU A 38 10.17 5.03 -3.86
CA LEU A 38 11.20 5.32 -2.86
C LEU A 38 12.23 4.19 -2.73
N SER A 39 11.83 2.96 -3.05
CA SER A 39 12.72 1.79 -3.13
C SER A 39 12.39 0.93 -4.34
N GLY A 40 13.36 0.11 -4.78
CA GLY A 40 13.10 -1.00 -5.70
C GLY A 40 12.58 -2.23 -4.96
N ALA A 41 12.11 -3.22 -5.74
CA ALA A 41 11.64 -4.52 -5.23
C ALA A 41 12.73 -5.28 -4.44
N ASP A 42 14.00 -5.03 -4.74
CA ASP A 42 15.16 -5.60 -4.05
C ASP A 42 15.49 -4.89 -2.71
N GLY A 43 14.75 -3.83 -2.37
CA GLY A 43 15.01 -2.98 -1.20
C GLY A 43 16.13 -1.96 -1.42
N SER A 44 16.65 -1.81 -2.63
CA SER A 44 17.57 -0.71 -2.94
C SER A 44 16.82 0.63 -2.87
N LEU A 45 17.44 1.68 -2.32
CA LEU A 45 16.84 3.02 -2.38
C LEU A 45 16.93 3.58 -3.78
N SER A 46 15.85 4.20 -4.25
CA SER A 46 15.86 4.98 -5.47
C SER A 46 16.56 6.34 -5.26
N ALA A 47 16.73 7.12 -6.33
CA ALA A 47 17.24 8.48 -6.21
C ALA A 47 16.33 9.36 -5.34
N ILE A 48 15.01 9.29 -5.54
CA ILE A 48 14.02 10.03 -4.76
C ILE A 48 13.95 9.51 -3.32
N GLY A 49 14.09 8.20 -3.09
CA GLY A 49 14.16 7.61 -1.74
C GLY A 49 15.38 8.05 -0.94
N ARG A 50 16.56 8.15 -1.60
CA ARG A 50 17.76 8.72 -0.98
C ARG A 50 17.56 10.19 -0.60
N ARG A 51 17.00 10.99 -1.51
CA ARG A 51 16.68 12.41 -1.26
C ARG A 51 15.66 12.56 -0.13
N ALA A 52 14.60 11.77 -0.10
CA ALA A 52 13.59 11.81 0.96
C ALA A 52 14.18 11.51 2.35
N LEU A 53 15.23 10.69 2.41
CA LEU A 53 15.90 10.34 3.66
C LEU A 53 16.96 11.36 4.08
N LEU A 54 17.77 11.84 3.14
CA LEU A 54 18.96 12.65 3.41
C LEU A 54 18.73 14.16 3.23
N GLY A 55 17.63 14.54 2.58
CA GLY A 55 17.30 15.92 2.27
C GLY A 55 17.03 16.74 3.52
N GLY A 56 17.44 18.02 3.46
CA GLY A 56 17.14 18.99 4.51
C GLY A 56 15.64 19.29 4.60
N ASP A 57 15.21 19.89 5.71
CA ASP A 57 13.78 20.21 5.92
C ASP A 57 13.22 21.13 4.82
N GLU A 58 14.05 22.02 4.25
CA GLU A 58 13.68 22.91 3.15
C GLU A 58 13.44 22.17 1.82
N GLU A 59 14.09 21.02 1.60
CA GLU A 59 13.96 20.25 0.37
C GLU A 59 12.76 19.29 0.38
N LYS A 60 12.30 18.91 1.59
CA LYS A 60 11.23 17.92 1.78
C LYS A 60 9.96 18.24 0.99
N PRO A 61 9.42 19.48 0.98
CA PRO A 61 8.22 19.79 0.19
C PRO A 61 8.39 19.46 -1.29
N SER A 62 9.55 19.79 -1.88
CA SER A 62 9.81 19.51 -3.30
C SER A 62 9.93 18.01 -3.59
N ILE A 63 10.46 17.22 -2.64
CA ILE A 63 10.60 15.76 -2.76
C ILE A 63 9.22 15.11 -2.65
N PHE A 64 8.42 15.50 -1.66
CA PHE A 64 7.06 14.97 -1.51
C PHE A 64 6.17 15.35 -2.68
N LEU A 65 6.32 16.56 -3.23
CA LEU A 65 5.64 16.94 -4.46
C LEU A 65 6.00 16.01 -5.62
N GLU A 66 7.29 15.70 -5.79
CA GLU A 66 7.76 14.76 -6.82
C GLU A 66 7.18 13.35 -6.62
N VAL A 67 7.08 12.86 -5.37
CA VAL A 67 6.45 11.57 -5.06
C VAL A 67 4.95 11.58 -5.39
N VAL A 68 4.23 12.62 -4.95
CA VAL A 68 2.77 12.72 -5.13
C VAL A 68 2.42 12.90 -6.60
N SER A 69 3.19 13.69 -7.35
CA SER A 69 3.03 13.85 -8.79
C SER A 69 3.46 12.62 -9.61
N GLY A 70 4.34 11.78 -9.06
CA GLY A 70 4.81 10.55 -9.72
C GLY A 70 3.84 9.39 -9.64
N TYR A 71 2.95 9.36 -8.64
CA TYR A 71 1.99 8.28 -8.46
C TYR A 71 0.64 8.63 -9.09
N SER A 72 0.26 7.93 -10.16
CA SER A 72 -0.92 8.25 -11.00
C SER A 72 -2.24 8.50 -10.21
N PRO A 73 -2.62 7.67 -9.22
CA PRO A 73 -3.84 7.93 -8.43
C PRO A 73 -3.81 9.25 -7.66
N TYR A 74 -2.63 9.77 -7.33
CA TYR A 74 -2.46 11.03 -6.63
C TYR A 74 -2.37 12.21 -7.61
N SER A 75 -1.62 12.07 -8.70
CA SER A 75 -1.47 13.14 -9.69
C SER A 75 -2.81 13.48 -10.37
N LEU A 76 -3.58 12.47 -10.78
CA LEU A 76 -4.90 12.67 -11.40
C LEU A 76 -5.92 13.27 -10.42
N LEU A 77 -5.85 12.87 -9.15
CA LEU A 77 -6.69 13.44 -8.10
C LEU A 77 -6.34 14.91 -7.87
N LEU A 78 -5.05 15.27 -7.85
CA LEU A 78 -4.61 16.66 -7.72
C LEU A 78 -5.07 17.50 -8.92
N GLU A 79 -5.00 16.98 -10.15
CA GLU A 79 -5.53 17.65 -11.33
C GLU A 79 -7.05 17.88 -11.21
N ALA A 80 -7.80 16.88 -10.74
CA ALA A 80 -9.24 17.00 -10.56
C ALA A 80 -9.62 18.05 -9.50
N VAL A 81 -8.87 18.11 -8.39
CA VAL A 81 -9.15 19.01 -7.28
C VAL A 81 -8.68 20.43 -7.56
N LEU A 82 -7.47 20.59 -8.12
CA LEU A 82 -6.81 21.88 -8.30
C LEU A 82 -7.02 22.49 -9.69
N GLY A 83 -7.43 21.69 -10.68
CA GLY A 83 -7.78 22.16 -12.03
C GLY A 83 -9.21 22.71 -12.14
N GLY A 84 -10.06 22.46 -11.13
CA GLY A 84 -11.41 23.01 -11.04
C GLY A 84 -11.45 24.40 -10.40
N VAL A 85 -12.53 25.15 -10.64
CA VAL A 85 -12.78 26.44 -9.96
C VAL A 85 -13.11 26.19 -8.48
N GLY A 86 -12.11 26.32 -7.60
CA GLY A 86 -12.27 27.00 -6.32
C GLY A 86 -12.86 26.24 -5.13
N SER A 87 -12.49 24.98 -4.87
CA SER A 87 -12.70 24.45 -3.51
C SER A 87 -11.47 24.69 -2.63
N ALA A 88 -11.58 25.62 -1.68
CA ALA A 88 -10.55 25.88 -0.67
C ALA A 88 -10.26 24.65 0.20
N ALA A 89 -11.18 23.68 0.24
CA ALA A 89 -10.98 22.44 0.96
C ALA A 89 -11.61 21.22 0.25
N THR A 90 -11.01 20.04 0.43
CA THR A 90 -11.51 18.77 -0.07
C THR A 90 -11.70 17.77 1.07
N PRO A 91 -12.95 17.38 1.38
CA PRO A 91 -13.25 16.30 2.31
C PRO A 91 -12.65 14.94 1.87
N LEU A 92 -12.25 14.09 2.81
CA LEU A 92 -11.65 12.78 2.48
C LEU A 92 -12.67 11.79 1.90
N ASP A 93 -13.94 11.86 2.28
CA ASP A 93 -15.01 11.03 1.69
C ASP A 93 -15.18 11.32 0.19
N TRP A 94 -14.98 12.57 -0.24
CA TRP A 94 -14.93 12.93 -1.65
C TRP A 94 -13.73 12.29 -2.35
N VAL A 95 -12.54 12.28 -1.73
CA VAL A 95 -11.34 11.63 -2.27
C VAL A 95 -11.57 10.13 -2.45
N GLU A 96 -12.14 9.47 -1.44
CA GLU A 96 -12.47 8.05 -1.48
C GLU A 96 -13.48 7.74 -2.60
N THR A 97 -14.51 8.58 -2.73
CA THR A 97 -15.52 8.45 -3.78
C THR A 97 -14.90 8.65 -5.17
N TRP A 98 -14.03 9.64 -5.32
CA TRP A 98 -13.34 9.92 -6.57
C TRP A 98 -12.44 8.74 -6.98
N TRP A 99 -11.68 8.17 -6.05
CA TRP A 99 -10.89 6.97 -6.35
C TRP A 99 -11.76 5.78 -6.73
N ALA A 100 -12.89 5.57 -6.03
CA ALA A 100 -13.82 4.49 -6.36
C ALA A 100 -14.34 4.60 -7.80
N THR A 101 -14.71 5.81 -8.25
CA THR A 101 -15.26 6.03 -9.60
C THR A 101 -14.21 5.91 -10.70
N HIS A 102 -12.93 6.08 -10.38
CA HIS A 102 -11.82 5.96 -11.32
C HIS A 102 -11.08 4.61 -11.23
N GLY A 103 -11.60 3.66 -10.46
CA GLY A 103 -11.02 2.31 -10.34
C GLY A 103 -9.76 2.23 -9.47
N PHE A 104 -9.51 3.24 -8.63
CA PHE A 104 -8.40 3.24 -7.69
C PHE A 104 -8.81 2.70 -6.32
N GLY A 105 -7.92 1.90 -5.71
CA GLY A 105 -8.16 1.25 -4.42
C GLY A 105 -9.11 0.05 -4.54
N SER A 106 -8.59 -1.15 -4.29
CA SER A 106 -9.28 -2.44 -4.44
C SER A 106 -10.54 -2.60 -3.58
N SER A 107 -10.68 -1.83 -2.50
CA SER A 107 -11.84 -1.89 -1.61
C SER A 107 -12.11 -0.53 -0.97
N GLU A 108 -13.30 -0.37 -0.40
CA GLU A 108 -13.65 0.80 0.42
C GLU A 108 -12.68 0.99 1.58
N SER A 109 -12.34 -0.10 2.29
CA SER A 109 -11.36 -0.06 3.38
C SER A 109 -9.99 0.43 2.91
N ASN A 110 -9.52 -0.02 1.73
CA ASN A 110 -8.23 0.46 1.21
C ASN A 110 -8.25 1.94 0.88
N ARG A 111 -9.37 2.46 0.33
CA ARG A 111 -9.50 3.89 0.05
C ARG A 111 -9.58 4.72 1.33
N ALA A 112 -10.35 4.26 2.32
CA ALA A 112 -10.48 4.92 3.62
C ALA A 112 -9.14 4.97 4.38
N GLU A 113 -8.30 3.94 4.25
CA GLU A 113 -6.94 3.96 4.80
C GLU A 113 -5.98 4.84 3.98
N ALA A 114 -6.11 4.85 2.65
CA ALA A 114 -5.23 5.60 1.76
C ALA A 114 -5.51 7.11 1.75
N ALA A 115 -6.74 7.56 1.98
CA ALA A 115 -7.11 8.97 1.87
C ALA A 115 -6.38 9.86 2.91
N PRO A 116 -6.27 9.45 4.19
CA PRO A 116 -5.44 10.17 5.16
C PRO A 116 -3.95 10.16 4.79
N VAL A 117 -3.43 9.09 4.18
CA VAL A 117 -2.04 9.02 3.73
C VAL A 117 -1.80 10.03 2.62
N PHE A 118 -2.68 10.08 1.61
CA PHE A 118 -2.65 11.10 0.57
C PHE A 118 -2.68 12.51 1.15
N ALA A 119 -3.59 12.79 2.09
CA ALA A 119 -3.69 14.10 2.73
C ALA A 119 -2.41 14.52 3.46
N ARG A 120 -1.77 13.58 4.16
CA ARG A 120 -0.46 13.81 4.82
C ARG A 120 0.66 14.02 3.81
N MET A 121 0.63 13.33 2.68
CA MET A 121 1.61 13.52 1.60
C MET A 121 1.43 14.88 0.92
N ALA A 122 0.19 15.32 0.69
CA ALA A 122 -0.13 16.65 0.17
C ALA A 122 0.32 17.77 1.15
N GLU A 123 0.09 17.57 2.45
CA GLU A 123 0.60 18.46 3.50
C GLU A 123 2.13 18.50 3.53
N ALA A 124 2.79 17.33 3.46
CA ALA A 124 4.24 17.24 3.42
C ALA A 124 4.85 17.87 2.14
N ALA A 125 4.11 17.85 1.03
CA ALA A 125 4.44 18.54 -0.22
C ALA A 125 4.19 20.06 -0.17
N GLY A 126 3.60 20.56 0.92
CA GLY A 126 3.25 21.97 1.08
C GLY A 126 2.07 22.41 0.22
N LEU A 127 1.22 21.48 -0.24
CA LEU A 127 0.06 21.79 -1.08
C LEU A 127 -1.15 22.27 -0.25
N GLY A 128 -1.13 22.05 1.05
CA GLY A 128 -2.22 22.41 1.94
C GLY A 128 -1.97 21.93 3.37
N THR A 129 -3.01 22.00 4.19
CA THR A 129 -3.02 21.51 5.56
C THR A 129 -4.02 20.37 5.69
N TYR A 130 -3.60 19.26 6.32
CA TYR A 130 -4.54 18.17 6.60
C TYR A 130 -5.23 18.41 7.96
N VAL A 131 -6.54 18.62 7.91
CA VAL A 131 -7.38 18.81 9.09
C VAL A 131 -8.09 17.51 9.44
N GLN A 132 -7.65 16.87 10.53
CA GLN A 132 -8.31 15.67 11.05
C GLN A 132 -9.63 16.03 11.74
N GLY A 133 -10.73 15.48 11.24
CA GLY A 133 -12.06 15.64 11.82
C GLY A 133 -12.17 15.04 13.22
N ARG A 134 -12.98 15.68 14.08
CA ARG A 134 -13.36 15.19 15.42
C ARG A 134 -14.84 15.52 15.65
N LYS A 135 -15.59 14.69 16.37
CA LYS A 135 -16.98 14.95 16.83
C LYS A 135 -17.86 15.74 15.83
N GLY A 136 -18.29 15.09 14.75
CA GLY A 136 -19.22 15.68 13.77
C GLY A 136 -18.57 16.54 12.69
N TYR A 137 -17.26 16.80 12.77
CA TYR A 137 -16.49 17.44 11.70
C TYR A 137 -15.79 16.41 10.82
N VAL A 138 -15.84 16.62 9.50
CA VAL A 138 -15.19 15.75 8.51
C VAL A 138 -13.70 16.07 8.39
N SER A 139 -12.90 15.02 8.18
CA SER A 139 -11.49 15.16 7.80
C SER A 139 -11.39 15.71 6.39
N ARG A 140 -10.46 16.64 6.16
CA ARG A 140 -10.33 17.35 4.89
C ARG A 140 -8.91 17.86 4.68
N ILE A 141 -8.60 18.19 3.43
CA ILE A 141 -7.42 18.95 3.05
C ILE A 141 -7.87 20.39 2.82
N GLU A 142 -7.21 21.35 3.47
CA GLU A 142 -7.38 22.78 3.20
C GLU A 142 -6.23 23.20 2.28
N TRP A 143 -6.53 23.53 1.03
CA TRP A 143 -5.52 23.76 -0.01
C TRP A 143 -4.91 25.15 0.14
N ALA A 144 -3.60 25.26 -0.15
CA ALA A 144 -2.95 26.55 -0.29
C ALA A 144 -3.47 27.28 -1.54
N ASP A 145 -3.56 28.61 -1.48
CA ASP A 145 -4.06 29.44 -2.59
C ASP A 145 -3.25 29.24 -3.88
N ASP A 146 -1.96 28.91 -3.75
CA ASP A 146 -1.03 28.67 -4.85
C ASP A 146 -0.79 27.18 -5.16
N ALA A 147 -1.52 26.26 -4.53
CA ALA A 147 -1.34 24.82 -4.72
C ALA A 147 -1.51 24.40 -6.20
N GLY A 148 -2.51 24.96 -6.88
CA GLY A 148 -2.74 24.73 -8.30
C GLY A 148 -1.59 25.21 -9.17
N GLU A 149 -0.99 26.36 -8.87
CA GLU A 149 0.19 26.86 -9.61
C GLU A 149 1.41 25.94 -9.43
N ARG A 150 1.63 25.45 -8.21
CA ARG A 150 2.76 24.54 -7.91
C ARG A 150 2.64 23.19 -8.62
N VAL A 151 1.40 22.67 -8.77
CA VAL A 151 1.14 21.38 -9.41
C VAL A 151 1.00 21.50 -10.92
N LEU A 152 0.25 22.50 -11.40
CA LEU A 152 -0.15 22.63 -12.81
C LEU A 152 0.74 23.63 -13.60
N GLY A 153 1.32 24.63 -12.92
CA GLY A 153 2.19 25.64 -13.53
C GLY A 153 3.62 25.18 -13.82
N GLY A 154 4.03 24.02 -13.29
CA GLY A 154 5.36 23.43 -13.48
C GLY A 154 5.62 22.74 -14.83
N GLY A 155 4.67 22.76 -15.77
CA GLY A 155 4.69 22.00 -17.04
C GLY A 155 5.79 22.34 -18.08
N GLY A 156 6.86 23.05 -17.71
CA GLY A 156 7.92 23.51 -18.63
C GLY A 156 9.18 22.63 -18.71
N LYS A 157 9.31 21.61 -17.87
CA LYS A 157 10.27 20.53 -18.11
C LYS A 157 9.54 19.23 -17.88
N ALA A 158 9.33 18.48 -18.95
CA ALA A 158 9.12 17.05 -18.86
C ALA A 158 10.28 16.48 -18.05
N ARG A 159 10.11 16.45 -16.72
CA ARG A 159 10.82 15.54 -15.87
C ARG A 159 10.33 14.20 -16.37
N GLU A 160 11.19 13.52 -17.13
CA GLU A 160 11.01 12.12 -17.44
C GLU A 160 10.71 11.46 -16.10
N ALA A 161 9.42 11.18 -15.86
CA ALA A 161 9.01 10.44 -14.70
C ALA A 161 9.84 9.17 -14.76
N PRO A 162 10.52 8.76 -13.68
CA PRO A 162 11.10 7.42 -13.68
C PRO A 162 9.96 6.50 -14.10
N SER A 163 10.14 5.77 -15.19
CA SER A 163 9.15 4.82 -15.68
C SER A 163 8.88 3.86 -14.53
N ILE A 164 7.79 4.11 -13.81
CA ILE A 164 7.29 3.20 -12.80
C ILE A 164 6.93 1.97 -13.62
N PRO A 165 7.59 0.81 -13.44
CA PRO A 165 7.08 -0.40 -14.04
C PRO A 165 5.63 -0.49 -13.58
N ASP A 166 4.68 -0.75 -14.49
CA ASP A 166 3.37 -1.28 -14.13
C ASP A 166 3.66 -2.49 -13.24
N ALA A 167 3.72 -2.27 -11.93
CA ALA A 167 4.26 -3.26 -11.02
C ALA A 167 3.26 -4.40 -11.08
N PRO A 168 3.64 -5.57 -11.63
CA PRO A 168 2.79 -6.72 -11.46
C PRO A 168 2.72 -6.93 -9.95
N LEU A 169 1.52 -6.96 -9.39
CA LEU A 169 1.29 -7.57 -8.07
C LEU A 169 1.66 -9.06 -8.24
N SER A 170 2.95 -9.34 -8.16
CA SER A 170 3.50 -10.66 -8.47
C SER A 170 3.26 -11.57 -7.26
N PRO A 171 2.59 -12.71 -7.42
CA PRO A 171 2.27 -13.63 -6.31
C PRO A 171 3.44 -14.45 -5.75
N ASP A 172 4.68 -14.26 -6.22
CA ASP A 172 5.68 -15.35 -6.24
C ASP A 172 6.85 -15.28 -5.24
N HIS A 173 6.76 -14.57 -4.11
CA HIS A 173 7.84 -14.59 -3.10
C HIS A 173 7.60 -15.55 -1.91
N ALA A 174 6.87 -16.64 -2.14
CA ALA A 174 6.61 -17.67 -1.14
C ALA A 174 7.10 -19.07 -1.55
N ALA A 175 8.37 -19.22 -1.92
CA ALA A 175 9.13 -20.46 -1.72
C ALA A 175 10.59 -20.31 -2.17
N GLU A 176 11.52 -20.20 -1.23
CA GLU A 176 12.76 -21.01 -1.19
C GLU A 176 13.69 -20.57 -0.04
N ILE A 177 14.54 -21.50 0.41
CA ILE A 177 15.67 -21.39 1.38
C ILE A 177 15.19 -21.61 2.85
N LEU A 178 15.30 -22.78 3.55
CA LEU A 178 16.33 -23.85 3.76
C LEU A 178 15.71 -25.05 4.57
N PRO A 179 16.45 -26.14 4.96
CA PRO A 179 17.72 -26.72 4.48
C PRO A 179 17.64 -28.24 4.13
N SER A 180 18.71 -28.74 3.53
CA SER A 180 19.02 -30.16 3.33
C SER A 180 19.33 -30.90 4.64
N ASP A 181 18.80 -32.13 4.82
CA ASP A 181 19.58 -33.31 5.24
C ASP A 181 18.83 -34.64 5.04
N ASP A 182 19.59 -35.64 4.59
CA ASP A 182 19.41 -37.10 4.49
C ASP A 182 18.22 -37.79 3.76
N SER A 183 18.60 -38.54 2.71
CA SER A 183 17.85 -39.62 2.01
C SER A 183 18.05 -40.99 2.74
N PRO A 184 17.33 -42.11 2.45
CA PRO A 184 16.75 -42.47 1.15
C PRO A 184 15.45 -43.34 1.15
N GLU A 185 15.04 -43.68 -0.09
CA GLU A 185 14.20 -44.81 -0.55
C GLU A 185 12.65 -44.69 -0.55
N GLY A 186 12.10 -44.75 -1.77
CA GLY A 186 10.71 -45.12 -2.04
C GLY A 186 9.86 -44.06 -2.73
N LEU A 187 10.14 -43.72 -4.00
CA LEU A 187 9.25 -42.88 -4.81
C LEU A 187 8.06 -43.71 -5.34
N PRO A 188 6.80 -43.35 -5.05
CA PRO A 188 5.71 -43.58 -5.98
C PRO A 188 5.64 -42.43 -7.00
N GLU A 189 5.34 -42.77 -8.25
CA GLU A 189 5.30 -41.86 -9.40
C GLU A 189 4.43 -40.60 -9.19
N PRO A 190 4.76 -39.47 -9.83
CA PRO A 190 3.96 -38.26 -9.75
C PRO A 190 2.56 -38.47 -10.36
N VAL A 191 1.55 -38.23 -9.53
CA VAL A 191 0.14 -38.13 -9.93
C VAL A 191 -0.02 -37.03 -10.97
N ARG A 192 -0.59 -37.39 -12.12
CA ARG A 192 -0.95 -36.47 -13.21
C ARG A 192 -1.98 -35.46 -12.72
N ILE A 193 -1.72 -34.17 -12.98
CA ILE A 193 -2.71 -33.10 -12.85
C ILE A 193 -3.76 -33.29 -13.95
N GLY A 194 -4.95 -33.72 -13.54
CA GLY A 194 -6.16 -33.71 -14.37
C GLY A 194 -7.10 -32.62 -13.89
N SER A 195 -7.61 -31.82 -14.82
CA SER A 195 -8.70 -30.88 -14.60
C SER A 195 -10.01 -31.66 -14.32
N GLY A 196 -10.60 -31.50 -13.13
CA GLY A 196 -11.86 -32.15 -12.70
C GLY A 196 -12.29 -31.76 -11.27
N PRO A 197 -13.57 -31.92 -10.88
CA PRO A 197 -14.33 -30.95 -10.08
C PRO A 197 -14.19 -31.04 -8.55
N GLU A 198 -14.41 -29.88 -7.91
CA GLU A 198 -14.80 -29.63 -6.50
C GLU A 198 -14.35 -30.68 -5.46
N ALA A 199 -13.18 -30.43 -4.87
CA ALA A 199 -12.68 -31.20 -3.74
C ALA A 199 -13.61 -31.07 -2.52
N GLN A 200 -14.07 -32.19 -1.97
CA GLN A 200 -14.92 -32.24 -0.78
C GLN A 200 -14.19 -31.67 0.45
N VAL A 201 -14.85 -30.75 1.16
CA VAL A 201 -14.35 -30.16 2.40
C VAL A 201 -14.37 -31.21 3.52
N PRO A 202 -13.27 -31.40 4.28
CA PRO A 202 -13.25 -32.33 5.41
C PRO A 202 -14.29 -31.95 6.48
N PRO A 203 -14.97 -32.93 7.12
CA PRO A 203 -15.92 -32.64 8.19
C PRO A 203 -15.24 -31.94 9.38
N GLY A 204 -15.86 -30.88 9.90
CA GLY A 204 -15.36 -30.09 11.04
C GLY A 204 -14.68 -28.77 10.67
N LEU A 205 -14.63 -28.42 9.38
CA LEU A 205 -14.12 -27.15 8.89
C LEU A 205 -15.23 -26.36 8.18
N ASN A 206 -15.35 -25.08 8.54
CA ASN A 206 -16.13 -24.10 7.80
C ASN A 206 -15.22 -23.44 6.75
N THR A 207 -15.68 -23.49 5.51
CA THR A 207 -15.00 -22.84 4.39
C THR A 207 -15.53 -21.42 4.26
N LEU A 208 -14.67 -20.44 4.53
CA LEU A 208 -14.96 -19.04 4.24
C LEU A 208 -14.31 -18.69 2.92
N ARG A 209 -15.12 -18.27 1.96
CA ARG A 209 -14.73 -17.91 0.60
C ARG A 209 -14.84 -16.41 0.42
N TRP A 210 -13.81 -15.81 -0.14
CA TRP A 210 -13.76 -14.40 -0.49
C TRP A 210 -13.25 -14.26 -1.91
N GLU A 211 -14.03 -13.63 -2.77
CA GLU A 211 -13.56 -13.26 -4.11
C GLU A 211 -12.77 -11.95 -4.00
N LEU A 212 -11.47 -12.03 -4.28
CA LEU A 212 -10.55 -10.89 -4.21
C LEU A 212 -10.51 -10.09 -5.52
N ALA A 213 -10.84 -10.75 -6.64
CA ALA A 213 -11.00 -10.17 -7.98
C ALA A 213 -11.75 -11.19 -8.88
N PRO A 214 -12.26 -10.80 -10.07
CA PRO A 214 -12.97 -11.73 -10.97
C PRO A 214 -12.12 -12.97 -11.29
N GLY A 215 -12.58 -14.14 -10.86
CA GLY A 215 -11.88 -15.41 -11.04
C GLY A 215 -10.73 -15.68 -10.06
N ARG A 216 -10.57 -14.87 -9.01
CA ARG A 216 -9.61 -15.08 -7.92
C ARG A 216 -10.31 -15.13 -6.58
N GLU A 217 -10.44 -16.33 -6.05
CA GLU A 217 -11.05 -16.60 -4.76
C GLU A 217 -10.00 -17.04 -3.75
N VAL A 218 -10.04 -16.46 -2.55
CA VAL A 218 -9.32 -16.96 -1.39
C VAL A 218 -10.28 -17.70 -0.49
N VAL A 219 -9.88 -18.93 -0.18
CA VAL A 219 -10.66 -19.87 0.59
C VAL A 219 -9.90 -20.16 1.87
N VAL A 220 -10.40 -19.70 3.03
CA VAL A 220 -9.82 -20.05 4.33
C VAL A 220 -10.73 -21.04 5.02
N GLN A 221 -10.16 -22.19 5.36
CA GLN A 221 -10.83 -23.18 6.19
C GLN A 221 -10.58 -22.86 7.66
N THR A 222 -11.67 -22.74 8.42
CA THR A 222 -11.63 -22.47 9.86
C THR A 222 -12.32 -23.60 10.61
N PRO A 223 -11.87 -23.99 11.81
CA PRO A 223 -12.60 -24.94 12.63
C PRO A 223 -14.05 -24.52 12.84
N SER A 224 -15.00 -25.42 12.63
CA SER A 224 -16.43 -25.10 12.74
C SER A 224 -16.87 -24.77 14.17
N SER A 225 -16.01 -25.03 15.16
CA SER A 225 -16.19 -24.72 16.58
C SER A 225 -15.85 -23.27 16.98
N LEU A 226 -15.32 -22.43 16.07
CA LEU A 226 -14.94 -21.05 16.41
C LEU A 226 -16.15 -20.21 16.82
N SER A 227 -16.12 -19.73 18.07
CA SER A 227 -17.15 -18.85 18.61
C SER A 227 -17.12 -17.48 17.94
N SER A 228 -18.26 -16.78 17.92
CA SER A 228 -18.36 -15.41 17.39
C SER A 228 -17.46 -14.41 18.13
N ALA A 229 -17.01 -14.74 19.34
CA ALA A 229 -16.05 -13.95 20.11
C ALA A 229 -14.61 -14.15 19.63
N GLU A 230 -14.23 -15.39 19.27
CA GLU A 230 -12.91 -15.71 18.73
C GLU A 230 -12.75 -15.18 17.30
N LYS A 231 -13.81 -15.27 16.48
CA LYS A 231 -13.86 -14.61 15.16
C LYS A 231 -13.68 -13.10 15.26
N ARG A 232 -14.28 -12.46 16.28
CA ARG A 232 -14.11 -11.02 16.55
C ARG A 232 -12.74 -10.68 17.12
N ARG A 233 -12.13 -11.53 17.95
CA ARG A 233 -10.75 -11.35 18.42
C ARG A 233 -9.72 -11.46 17.31
N LEU A 234 -9.91 -12.36 16.35
CA LEU A 234 -9.08 -12.42 15.14
C LEU A 234 -9.19 -11.12 14.32
N LEU A 235 -10.39 -10.53 14.24
CA LEU A 235 -10.59 -9.20 13.64
C LEU A 235 -9.93 -8.07 14.45
N SER A 236 -10.08 -8.05 15.77
CA SER A 236 -9.49 -6.99 16.63
C SER A 236 -7.96 -7.05 16.69
N LEU A 237 -7.37 -8.24 16.60
CA LEU A 237 -5.91 -8.39 16.42
C LEU A 237 -5.46 -7.84 15.06
N PHE A 238 -6.29 -8.00 14.03
CA PHE A 238 -6.08 -7.39 12.72
C PHE A 238 -6.13 -5.85 12.76
N GLU A 239 -7.01 -5.28 13.60
CA GLU A 239 -7.12 -3.82 13.82
C GLU A 239 -6.00 -3.25 14.70
N LEU A 240 -5.50 -4.01 15.68
CA LEU A 240 -4.39 -3.57 16.54
C LEU A 240 -3.07 -3.46 15.75
N LEU A 241 -2.91 -4.31 14.73
CA LEU A 241 -1.79 -4.30 13.78
C LEU A 241 -1.79 -3.08 12.83
N LEU A 242 -2.87 -2.30 12.81
CA LEU A 242 -3.06 -1.14 11.93
C LEU A 242 -2.88 0.21 12.65
N ARG A 243 -2.46 0.21 13.92
CA ARG A 243 -2.35 1.43 14.76
C ARG A 243 -0.94 1.85 15.21
N GLU A 244 0.14 1.21 14.77
CA GLU A 244 1.54 1.63 15.05
C GLU A 244 2.35 1.91 13.79
#